data_AF-A0A7S2MWB2-F1
#
_entry.id   AF-A0A7S2MWB2-F1
#
_cell.length_a   1.000
_cell.length_b   1.000
_cell.length_c   1.000
_cell.angle_alpha   90.00
_cell.angle_beta   90.00
_cell.angle_gamma   90.00
#
_symmetry.space_group_name_H-M   'P 1'
#
loop_
_entity.id
_entity.type
_entity.pdbx_description
1 polymer ?
#
loop_
_entity_poly.entity_id
_entity_poly.type
_entity_poly.pdbx_seq_one_letter_code
_entity_poly.pdbx_strand_id
1 'polypeptide(L)'
;AAATAETYVPQLLQLAVENLILLGDHKQLQPIVLAKNHTVPQELRVSRSLMERLVDAKYGAHMLKTQYRMFDSLCRLVSWLFYDNKVITAPSKLEQDAREEQTGA
;
A
#
# COMPACT_ATOMS: atom_id res chain seq x y z
N ALA A 1 5.10 -18.78 7.35
CA ALA A 1 3.95 -17.85 7.41
C ALA A 1 2.77 -18.52 6.72
N ALA A 2 1.63 -18.67 7.39
CA ALA A 2 0.40 -19.09 6.74
C ALA A 2 -0.20 -17.85 6.03
N ALA A 3 -0.49 -17.96 4.74
CA ALA A 3 -1.22 -16.93 4.01
C ALA A 3 -2.68 -17.38 3.89
N THR A 4 -3.62 -16.52 4.28
CA THR A 4 -5.05 -16.76 4.07
C THR A 4 -5.63 -15.65 3.19
N ALA A 5 -6.70 -15.95 2.46
CA ALA A 5 -7.39 -14.94 1.69
C ALA A 5 -8.04 -13.92 2.65
N GLU A 6 -8.04 -12.64 2.26
CA GLU A 6 -8.62 -11.55 3.07
C GLU A 6 -10.08 -11.83 3.45
N THR A 7 -10.83 -12.53 2.59
CA THR A 7 -12.21 -12.96 2.84
C THR A 7 -12.37 -13.76 4.14
N TYR A 8 -11.30 -14.40 4.65
CA TYR A 8 -11.34 -15.15 5.90
C TYR A 8 -11.04 -14.33 7.16
N VAL A 9 -10.66 -13.06 7.02
CA VAL A 9 -10.35 -12.18 8.16
C VAL A 9 -11.51 -12.07 9.16
N PRO A 10 -12.79 -11.97 8.76
CA PRO A 10 -13.90 -11.95 9.72
C PRO A 10 -13.98 -13.19 10.62
N GLN A 11 -13.65 -14.39 10.12
CA GLN A 11 -13.61 -15.58 10.98
C GLN A 11 -12.40 -15.56 11.92
N LEU A 12 -11.25 -15.04 11.46
CA LEU A 12 -10.09 -14.86 12.34
C LEU A 12 -10.39 -13.92 13.50
N LEU A 13 -11.15 -12.85 13.27
CA LEU A 13 -11.56 -11.92 14.33
C LEU A 13 -12.41 -12.58 15.43
N GLN A 14 -13.12 -13.68 15.11
CA GLN A 14 -13.88 -14.45 16.11
C GLN A 14 -12.99 -15.22 17.09
N LEU A 15 -11.71 -15.40 16.78
CA LEU A 15 -10.73 -16.04 17.66
C LEU A 15 -10.21 -15.11 18.78
N ALA A 16 -10.91 -14.01 19.06
CA ALA A 16 -10.54 -13.00 20.05
C ALA A 16 -9.12 -12.46 19.85
N VAL A 17 -8.80 -12.08 18.60
CA VAL A 17 -7.50 -11.48 18.25
C VAL A 17 -7.31 -10.18 19.04
N GLU A 18 -6.31 -10.15 19.91
CA GLU A 18 -5.99 -8.97 20.73
C GLU A 18 -5.28 -7.88 19.91
N ASN A 19 -4.41 -8.29 18.98
CA ASN A 19 -3.58 -7.39 18.19
C ASN A 19 -3.64 -7.78 16.71
N LEU A 20 -4.23 -6.91 15.88
CA LEU A 20 -4.26 -7.05 14.42
C LEU A 20 -3.47 -5.91 13.78
N ILE A 21 -2.43 -6.24 13.02
CA ILE A 21 -1.66 -5.28 12.23
C ILE A 21 -1.92 -5.56 10.76
N LEU A 22 -2.45 -4.57 10.05
CA LEU A 22 -2.61 -4.61 8.60
C LEU A 22 -1.47 -3.81 7.96
N LEU A 23 -0.71 -4.46 7.10
CA LEU A 23 0.37 -3.84 6.33
C LEU A 23 0.01 -3.87 4.85
N GLY A 24 0.17 -2.73 4.18
CA GLY A 24 -0.13 -2.60 2.78
C GLY A 24 -0.18 -1.15 2.34
N ASP A 25 -0.60 -0.94 1.10
CA ASP A 25 -0.74 0.37 0.51
C ASP A 25 -2.02 0.43 -0.33
N HIS A 26 -3.03 1.09 0.22
CA HIS A 26 -4.33 1.28 -0.41
C HIS A 26 -4.31 2.20 -1.66
N LYS A 27 -3.15 2.74 -2.05
CA LYS A 27 -2.95 3.48 -3.31
C LYS A 27 -2.34 2.62 -4.43
N GLN A 28 -1.94 1.39 -4.13
CA GLN A 28 -1.37 0.47 -5.10
C GLN A 28 -2.42 -0.48 -5.69
N LEU A 29 -1.98 -1.56 -6.33
CA LEU A 29 -2.86 -2.51 -7.00
C LEU A 29 -3.92 -3.08 -6.06
N GLN A 30 -5.18 -2.94 -6.46
CA GLN A 30 -6.31 -3.58 -5.83
C GLN A 30 -6.23 -5.12 -5.91
N PRO A 31 -6.94 -5.85 -5.04
CA PRO A 31 -7.06 -7.30 -5.13
C PRO A 31 -7.53 -7.75 -6.52
N ILE A 32 -6.85 -8.76 -7.06
CA ILE A 32 -7.26 -9.41 -8.31
C ILE A 32 -8.37 -10.40 -7.99
N VAL A 33 -9.56 -10.18 -8.56
CA VAL A 33 -10.74 -11.03 -8.34
C VAL A 33 -10.99 -11.87 -9.59
N LEU A 34 -10.70 -13.17 -9.50
CA LEU A 34 -10.94 -14.12 -10.57
C LEU A 34 -12.31 -14.77 -10.39
N ALA A 35 -13.36 -14.17 -10.96
CA ALA A 35 -14.71 -14.73 -10.99
C ALA A 35 -15.12 -15.09 -12.42
N LYS A 36 -15.79 -16.25 -12.58
CA LYS A 36 -16.36 -16.66 -13.88
C LYS A 36 -17.46 -15.69 -14.36
N ASN A 37 -18.15 -15.05 -13.42
CA ASN A 37 -19.17 -14.05 -13.67
C ASN A 37 -18.71 -12.71 -13.07
N HIS A 38 -18.54 -11.70 -13.91
CA HIS A 38 -18.02 -10.37 -13.56
C HIS A 38 -18.98 -9.54 -12.70
N THR A 39 -20.27 -9.89 -12.67
CA THR A 39 -21.28 -9.20 -11.83
C THR A 39 -21.09 -9.49 -10.34
N VAL A 40 -20.69 -10.72 -9.99
CA VAL A 40 -20.55 -11.18 -8.59
C VAL A 40 -19.51 -10.36 -7.82
N PRO A 41 -18.29 -10.09 -8.33
CA PRO A 41 -17.33 -9.23 -7.65
C PRO A 41 -17.82 -7.80 -7.38
N GLN A 42 -18.64 -7.29 -8.29
CA GLN A 42 -19.10 -5.91 -8.28
C GLN A 42 -20.21 -5.72 -7.24
N GLU A 43 -21.16 -6.65 -7.19
CA GLU A 43 -22.23 -6.69 -6.19
C GLU A 43 -21.68 -6.94 -4.78
N LEU A 44 -20.72 -7.86 -4.64
CA LEU A 44 -20.11 -8.20 -3.36
C LEU A 44 -18.99 -7.26 -2.93
N ARG A 45 -18.61 -6.28 -3.78
CA ARG A 45 -17.56 -5.27 -3.53
C ARG A 45 -16.21 -5.86 -3.09
N VAL A 46 -15.89 -7.06 -3.58
CA VAL A 46 -14.67 -7.80 -3.21
C VAL A 46 -13.40 -7.23 -3.88
N SER A 47 -13.54 -6.22 -4.74
CA SER A 47 -12.43 -5.44 -5.30
C SER A 47 -11.83 -4.43 -4.31
N ARG A 48 -12.47 -4.21 -3.15
CA ARG A 48 -11.95 -3.35 -2.08
C ARG A 48 -11.38 -4.17 -0.94
N SER A 49 -10.12 -3.93 -0.64
CA SER A 49 -9.43 -4.52 0.51
C SER A 49 -9.96 -4.00 1.85
N LEU A 50 -9.65 -4.73 2.91
CA LEU A 50 -9.96 -4.38 4.31
C LEU A 50 -9.27 -3.09 4.70
N MET A 51 -8.03 -2.92 4.27
CA MET A 51 -7.28 -1.71 4.52
C MET A 51 -7.96 -0.49 3.89
N GLU A 52 -8.37 -0.57 2.62
CA GLU A 52 -9.12 0.50 1.94
C GLU A 52 -10.42 0.83 2.69
N ARG A 53 -11.18 -0.19 3.08
CA ARG A 53 -12.44 -0.01 3.82
C ARG A 53 -12.23 0.71 5.16
N LEU A 54 -11.17 0.36 5.90
CA LEU A 54 -10.85 0.97 7.19
C LEU A 54 -10.36 2.42 7.02
N VAL A 55 -9.50 2.68 6.03
CA VAL A 55 -9.03 4.03 5.71
C VAL A 55 -10.20 4.95 5.31
N ASP A 56 -11.11 4.46 4.47
CA ASP A 56 -12.32 5.20 4.07
C ASP A 56 -13.24 5.50 5.26
N ALA A 57 -13.38 4.52 6.17
CA ALA A 57 -14.09 4.67 7.43
C ALA A 57 -13.35 5.52 8.49
N LYS A 58 -12.23 6.16 8.11
CA LYS A 58 -11.43 7.06 8.96
C LYS A 58 -10.80 6.38 10.18
N TYR A 59 -10.58 5.07 10.11
CA TYR A 59 -9.66 4.42 11.04
C TYR A 59 -8.24 4.95 10.80
N GLY A 60 -7.52 5.18 11.88
CA GLY A 60 -6.14 5.68 11.81
C GLY A 60 -5.25 4.72 11.03
N ALA A 61 -4.45 5.26 10.12
CA ALA A 61 -3.39 4.54 9.42
C ALA A 61 -2.07 5.25 9.65
N HIS A 62 -1.01 4.47 9.92
CA HIS A 62 0.33 5.01 10.05
C HIS A 62 1.05 4.90 8.70
N MET A 63 1.39 6.05 8.10
CA MET A 63 2.10 6.11 6.84
C MET A 63 3.61 6.23 7.07
N LEU A 64 4.37 5.29 6.49
CA LEU A 64 5.83 5.41 6.38
C LEU A 64 6.17 6.40 5.27
N LYS A 65 6.83 7.50 5.62
CA LYS A 65 7.05 8.64 4.70
C LYS A 65 8.39 8.59 3.98
N THR A 66 9.38 7.86 4.50
CA THR A 66 10.73 7.87 3.93
C THR A 66 10.91 6.70 2.96
N GLN A 67 11.22 6.99 1.71
CA GLN A 67 11.54 5.99 0.68
C GLN A 67 13.06 5.89 0.46
N TYR A 68 13.54 4.69 0.16
CA TYR A 68 14.97 4.38 0.01
C TYR A 68 15.31 3.73 -1.34
N ARG A 69 14.32 3.53 -2.22
CA ARG A 69 14.46 2.68 -3.42
C ARG A 69 14.64 3.52 -4.69
N MET A 70 13.71 4.42 -4.97
CA MET A 70 13.64 5.13 -6.25
C MET A 70 14.47 6.41 -6.21
N PHE A 71 14.87 6.87 -7.40
CA PHE A 71 15.55 8.14 -7.58
C PHE A 71 14.68 9.32 -7.11
N ASP A 72 15.28 10.37 -6.57
CA ASP A 72 14.53 11.49 -5.99
C ASP A 72 13.54 12.15 -6.94
N SER A 73 13.94 12.34 -8.20
CA SER A 73 13.06 12.93 -9.23
C SER A 73 11.79 12.10 -9.46
N LEU A 74 11.91 10.77 -9.48
CA LEU A 74 10.77 9.85 -9.56
C LEU A 74 9.95 9.87 -8.28
N CYS A 75 10.59 9.93 -7.12
CA CYS A 75 9.91 10.04 -5.84
C CYS A 75 9.03 11.29 -5.79
N ARG A 76 9.53 12.46 -6.21
CA ARG A 76 8.76 13.70 -6.24
C ARG A 76 7.48 13.56 -7.08
N LEU A 77 7.59 12.95 -8.27
CA LEU A 77 6.45 12.73 -9.15
C LEU A 77 5.41 11.78 -8.52
N VAL A 78 5.84 10.62 -8.03
CA VAL A 78 4.96 9.61 -7.41
C VAL A 78 4.32 10.13 -6.13
N SER A 79 5.10 10.82 -5.30
CA SER A 79 4.64 11.42 -4.05
C SER A 79 3.57 12.47 -4.29
N TRP A 80 3.75 13.31 -5.31
CA TRP A 80 2.76 14.30 -5.73
C TRP A 80 1.47 13.63 -6.24
N LEU A 81 1.58 12.64 -7.14
CA LEU A 81 0.43 12.00 -7.78
C LEU A 81 -0.47 11.22 -6.81
N PHE A 82 0.13 10.47 -5.88
CA PHE A 82 -0.59 9.45 -5.13
C PHE A 82 -0.62 9.69 -3.61
N TYR A 83 0.26 10.54 -3.09
CA TYR A 83 0.54 10.62 -1.65
C TYR A 83 0.56 12.03 -1.08
N ASP A 84 -0.03 13.02 -1.76
CA ASP A 84 -0.10 14.43 -1.31
C ASP A 84 1.27 15.03 -0.92
N ASN A 85 2.34 14.64 -1.63
CA ASN A 85 3.73 15.01 -1.32
C ASN A 85 4.26 14.53 0.04
N LYS A 86 3.64 13.50 0.65
CA LYS A 86 4.04 12.99 1.98
C LYS A 86 5.23 12.04 1.93
N VAL A 87 5.52 11.43 0.78
CA VAL A 87 6.68 10.52 0.60
C VAL A 87 7.91 11.35 0.24
N ILE A 88 9.01 11.14 0.96
CA ILE A 88 10.28 11.84 0.80
C ILE A 88 11.43 10.84 0.61
N THR A 89 12.44 11.23 -0.15
CA THR A 89 13.66 10.43 -0.34
C THR A 89 14.55 10.51 0.90
N ALA A 90 15.07 9.37 1.34
CA ALA A 90 16.01 9.31 2.43
C ALA A 90 17.31 10.09 2.12
N PRO A 91 17.95 10.76 3.10
CA PRO A 91 19.23 11.44 2.89
C PRO A 91 20.30 10.55 2.26
N SER A 92 20.40 9.29 2.71
CA SER A 92 21.35 8.31 2.16
C SER A 92 21.09 8.01 0.68
N LYS A 93 19.82 8.05 0.24
CA LYS A 93 19.46 7.82 -1.16
C LYS A 93 19.71 9.07 -2.01
N LEU A 94 19.48 10.26 -1.47
CA LEU A 94 19.86 11.52 -2.12
C LEU A 94 21.37 11.60 -2.40
N GLU A 95 22.20 11.19 -1.44
CA GLU A 95 23.65 11.13 -1.62
C GLU A 95 24.06 10.11 -2.70
N GLN A 96 23.38 8.96 -2.73
CA GLN A 96 23.62 7.94 -3.75
C GLN A 96 23.23 8.44 -5.14
N ASP A 97 22.06 9.05 -5.26
CA ASP A 97 21.52 9.62 -6.50
C ASP A 97 22.47 10.70 -7.07
N ALA A 98 22.98 11.59 -6.21
CA ALA A 98 23.94 12.63 -6.60
C ALA A 98 25.29 12.06 -7.07
N ARG A 99 25.73 10.93 -6.50
CA ARG A 99 26.95 10.23 -6.97
C ARG A 99 26.71 9.60 -8.33
N GLU A 100 25.58 8.94 -8.52
CA GLU A 100 25.19 8.30 -9.78
C GLU A 100 25.13 9.31 -10.95
N GLU A 101 24.57 10.50 -10.73
CA GLU A 101 24.52 11.60 -11.71
C GLU A 101 25.92 12.11 -12.12
N GLN A 102 26.87 12.17 -11.19
CA GLN A 102 28.24 12.61 -11.48
C GLN A 102 29.02 11.58 -12.30
N THR A 103 28.66 10.29 -12.20
CA THR A 103 29.31 9.20 -12.94
C THR A 103 28.81 9.02 -14.38
N GLY A 104 27.78 9.76 -14.81
CA GLY A 104 27.32 9.77 -16.21
C GLY A 104 26.92 8.40 -16.78
N ALA A 105 26.36 7.52 -15.94
CA ALA A 105 25.77 6.26 -16.36
C ALA A 105 24.33 6.44 -16.87
#